data_AF-A0A2T2Z6E1-F1
#
_entry.id   AF-A0A2T2Z6E1-F1
#
_cell.length_a   1.000
_cell.length_b   1.000
_cell.length_c   1.000
_cell.angle_alpha   90.00
_cell.angle_beta   90.00
_cell.angle_gamma   90.00
#
_symmetry.space_group_name_H-M   'P 1'
#
loop_
_entity.id
_entity.type
_entity.pdbx_description
1 polymer ?
#
loop_
_entity_poly.entity_id
_entity_poly.type
_entity_poly.pdbx_seq_one_letter_code
_entity_poly.pdbx_strand_id
1 'polypeptide(L)'
;MDEPGAEAPRLRELGADPDAVLRLIRYFDGFDESDANADAVVRAAALLAECPAGARWPSGTTIRYDAAGRPLPAVMSPPEVIGEPAVWLERAGAAHALDAVLVDRLRHCLRVVAVRGSVAGPTGLDDPALLEVVLCRRHRGRLSGRLPAATAVARRRGRTDRR
;
A
#
# COMPACT_ATOMS: atom_id res chain seq x y z
N MET A 1 -29.21 -0.17 -24.20
CA MET A 1 -28.03 0.66 -24.48
C MET A 1 -27.10 0.39 -23.33
N ASP A 2 -26.05 -0.37 -23.59
CA ASP A 2 -25.18 -1.01 -22.61
C ASP A 2 -24.67 -0.02 -21.56
N GLU A 3 -24.91 -0.34 -20.29
CA GLU A 3 -24.16 0.24 -19.17
C GLU A 3 -22.70 -0.18 -19.34
N PRO A 4 -21.74 0.73 -19.63
CA PRO A 4 -20.35 0.36 -19.49
C PRO A 4 -20.09 0.33 -18.00
N GLY A 5 -20.19 -0.86 -17.40
CA GLY A 5 -19.37 -1.15 -16.23
C GLY A 5 -17.94 -0.91 -16.67
N ALA A 6 -17.42 0.29 -16.42
CA ALA A 6 -16.08 0.70 -16.81
C ALA A 6 -15.12 -0.24 -16.09
N GLU A 7 -14.79 -1.36 -16.75
CA GLU A 7 -13.82 -2.29 -16.24
C GLU A 7 -12.54 -1.50 -16.06
N ALA A 8 -11.97 -1.58 -14.86
CA ALA A 8 -10.76 -0.85 -14.55
C ALA A 8 -9.71 -1.18 -15.63
N PRO A 9 -9.07 -0.16 -16.24
CA PRO A 9 -8.08 -0.42 -17.27
C PRO A 9 -6.99 -1.33 -16.71
N ARG A 10 -6.36 -2.13 -17.57
CA ARG A 10 -5.19 -2.96 -17.21
C ARG A 10 -3.98 -2.45 -17.96
N LEU A 11 -2.86 -2.35 -17.27
CA LEU A 11 -1.67 -1.73 -17.85
C LEU A 11 -1.14 -2.50 -19.06
N ARG A 12 -1.26 -3.84 -19.08
CA ARG A 12 -0.85 -4.67 -20.22
C ARG A 12 -1.66 -4.43 -21.49
N GLU A 13 -2.86 -3.88 -21.37
CA GLU A 13 -3.77 -3.58 -22.49
C GLU A 13 -3.56 -2.15 -22.99
N LEU A 14 -2.93 -1.30 -22.17
CA LEU A 14 -2.56 0.06 -22.52
C LEU A 14 -1.21 0.04 -23.25
N GLY A 15 -1.18 0.62 -24.45
CA GLY A 15 0.07 0.91 -25.15
C GLY A 15 0.92 1.96 -24.44
N ALA A 16 2.04 2.33 -25.06
CA ALA A 16 2.87 3.45 -24.62
C ALA A 16 2.53 4.77 -25.35
N ASP A 17 1.39 4.81 -26.04
CA ASP A 17 0.95 5.96 -26.80
C ASP A 17 0.33 7.06 -25.90
N PRO A 18 0.25 8.30 -26.39
CA PRO A 18 -0.31 9.41 -25.60
C PRO A 18 -1.77 9.21 -25.17
N ASP A 19 -2.59 8.47 -25.93
CA ASP A 19 -4.00 8.24 -25.55
C ASP A 19 -4.08 7.32 -24.33
N ALA A 20 -3.22 6.30 -24.26
CA ALA A 20 -3.09 5.44 -23.08
C ALA A 20 -2.70 6.23 -21.81
N VAL A 21 -1.78 7.20 -21.92
CA VAL A 21 -1.41 8.10 -20.83
C VAL A 21 -2.63 8.93 -20.37
N LEU A 22 -3.38 9.50 -21.31
CA LEU A 22 -4.55 10.31 -20.98
C LEU A 22 -5.67 9.47 -20.34
N ARG A 23 -5.88 8.22 -20.78
CA ARG A 23 -6.81 7.28 -20.13
C ARG A 23 -6.40 6.99 -18.69
N LEU A 24 -5.11 6.74 -18.47
CA LEU A 24 -4.57 6.50 -17.13
C LEU A 24 -4.80 7.70 -16.21
N ILE A 25 -4.54 8.91 -16.70
CA ILE A 25 -4.77 10.16 -15.95
C ILE A 25 -6.26 10.30 -15.60
N ARG A 26 -7.16 10.20 -16.60
CA ARG A 26 -8.61 10.29 -16.38
C ARG A 26 -9.13 9.26 -15.38
N TYR A 27 -8.59 8.04 -15.39
CA TYR A 27 -8.96 7.01 -14.43
C TYR A 27 -8.64 7.42 -12.99
N PHE A 28 -7.46 8.00 -12.75
CA PHE A 28 -7.08 8.47 -11.41
C PHE A 28 -7.81 9.75 -11.00
N ASP A 29 -8.07 10.66 -11.94
CA ASP A 29 -8.82 11.89 -11.65
C ASP A 29 -10.25 11.58 -11.17
N GLY A 30 -10.85 10.47 -11.62
CA GLY A 30 -12.17 10.02 -11.14
C GLY A 30 -12.25 9.70 -9.64
N PHE A 31 -11.12 9.42 -8.97
CA PHE A 31 -11.12 9.22 -7.50
C PHE A 31 -11.33 10.52 -6.74
N ASP A 32 -10.98 11.66 -7.35
CA ASP A 32 -11.21 12.97 -6.78
C ASP A 32 -12.71 13.28 -6.71
N GLU A 33 -13.48 12.84 -7.72
CA GLU A 33 -14.92 13.02 -7.80
C GLU A 33 -15.70 12.04 -6.90
N SER A 34 -15.16 10.84 -6.65
CA SER A 34 -15.88 9.76 -5.98
C SER A 34 -15.69 9.67 -4.45
N ASP A 35 -15.03 10.65 -3.83
CA ASP A 35 -14.63 10.63 -2.41
C ASP A 35 -13.90 9.33 -1.99
N ALA A 36 -13.05 8.81 -2.88
CA ALA A 36 -12.36 7.56 -2.61
C ALA A 36 -11.31 7.71 -1.50
N ASN A 37 -11.29 6.72 -0.59
CA ASN A 37 -10.28 6.65 0.45
C ASN A 37 -8.96 6.06 -0.06
N ALA A 38 -7.90 6.17 0.75
CA ALA A 38 -6.56 5.73 0.39
C ALA A 38 -6.51 4.22 0.00
N ASP A 39 -7.26 3.37 0.71
CA ASP A 39 -7.36 1.94 0.40
C ASP A 39 -7.91 1.67 -1.01
N ALA A 40 -8.97 2.37 -1.40
CA ALA A 40 -9.57 2.24 -2.72
C ALA A 40 -8.56 2.63 -3.83
N VAL A 41 -7.83 3.73 -3.64
CA VAL A 41 -6.87 4.24 -4.62
C VAL A 41 -5.66 3.29 -4.76
N VAL A 42 -5.07 2.82 -3.66
CA VAL A 42 -3.92 1.88 -3.74
C VAL A 42 -4.35 0.52 -4.29
N ARG A 43 -5.53 0.03 -3.92
CA ARG A 43 -6.09 -1.21 -4.47
C ARG A 43 -6.31 -1.09 -5.98
N ALA A 44 -6.88 0.02 -6.44
CA ALA A 44 -7.08 0.28 -7.85
C ALA A 44 -5.76 0.33 -8.63
N ALA A 45 -4.73 0.95 -8.06
CA ALA A 45 -3.40 0.95 -8.65
C ALA A 45 -2.79 -0.45 -8.77
N ALA A 46 -2.96 -1.32 -7.75
CA ALA A 46 -2.48 -2.70 -7.81
C ALA A 46 -3.19 -3.54 -8.89
N LEU A 47 -4.51 -3.36 -9.02
CA LEU A 47 -5.31 -4.01 -10.07
C LEU A 47 -4.91 -3.53 -11.46
N LEU A 48 -4.74 -2.23 -11.63
CA LEU A 48 -4.35 -1.60 -12.88
C LEU A 48 -2.92 -2.00 -13.30
N ALA A 49 -1.96 -1.97 -12.37
CA ALA A 49 -0.56 -2.30 -12.62
C ALA A 49 -0.33 -3.81 -12.78
N GLU A 50 -1.26 -4.62 -12.27
CA GLU A 50 -1.21 -6.09 -12.29
C GLU A 50 0.00 -6.65 -11.55
N CYS A 51 0.45 -5.91 -10.55
CA CYS A 51 1.51 -6.26 -9.62
C CYS A 51 1.19 -5.67 -8.25
N PRO A 52 1.83 -6.14 -7.16
CA PRO A 52 1.59 -5.56 -5.86
C PRO A 52 1.98 -4.08 -5.84
N ALA A 53 1.16 -3.27 -5.18
CA ALA A 53 1.39 -1.83 -5.00
C ALA A 53 1.24 -1.46 -3.53
N GLY A 54 1.98 -0.44 -3.11
CA GLY A 54 1.96 0.03 -1.74
C GLY A 54 2.08 1.53 -1.62
N ALA A 55 1.61 2.03 -0.47
CA ALA A 55 1.78 3.41 -0.05
C ALA A 55 2.16 3.47 1.43
N ARG A 56 2.98 4.45 1.77
CA ARG A 56 3.37 4.78 3.14
C ARG A 56 3.28 6.27 3.37
N TRP A 57 2.70 6.65 4.50
CA TRP A 57 2.61 8.04 4.93
C TRP A 57 3.71 8.40 5.93
N PRO A 58 4.03 9.70 6.09
CA PRO A 58 4.94 10.17 7.13
C PRO A 58 4.55 9.74 8.55
N SER A 59 3.26 9.49 8.82
CA SER A 59 2.76 8.95 10.10
C SER A 59 3.24 7.52 10.41
N GLY A 60 3.81 6.82 9.43
CA GLY A 60 4.21 5.41 9.55
C GLY A 60 3.14 4.43 9.05
N THR A 61 1.90 4.88 8.82
CA THR A 61 0.85 4.06 8.21
C THR A 61 1.34 3.53 6.86
N THR A 62 1.13 2.24 6.63
CA THR A 62 1.52 1.57 5.38
C THR A 62 0.40 0.64 4.94
N ILE A 63 -0.04 0.76 3.69
CA ILE A 63 -1.01 -0.14 3.06
C ILE A 63 -0.42 -0.75 1.80
N ARG A 64 -0.74 -2.01 1.54
CA ARG A 64 -0.28 -2.76 0.38
C ARG A 64 -1.38 -3.66 -0.13
N TYR A 65 -1.44 -3.82 -1.44
CA TYR A 65 -2.38 -4.69 -2.13
C TYR A 65 -1.66 -5.56 -3.15
N ASP A 66 -2.09 -6.80 -3.31
CA ASP A 66 -1.62 -7.68 -4.39
C ASP A 66 -2.28 -7.33 -5.75
N ALA A 67 -1.82 -7.96 -6.83
CA ALA A 67 -2.36 -7.78 -8.17
C ALA A 67 -3.85 -8.15 -8.32
N ALA A 68 -4.42 -8.89 -7.36
CA ALA A 68 -5.85 -9.22 -7.30
C ALA A 68 -6.63 -8.26 -6.40
N GLY A 69 -5.99 -7.20 -5.89
CA GLY A 69 -6.58 -6.21 -5.01
C GLY A 69 -6.89 -6.74 -3.62
N ARG A 70 -6.16 -7.76 -3.14
CA ARG A 70 -6.26 -8.28 -1.77
C ARG A 70 -5.22 -7.60 -0.89
N PRO A 71 -5.55 -7.27 0.37
CA PRO A 71 -4.62 -6.62 1.27
C PRO A 71 -3.43 -7.52 1.58
N LEU A 72 -2.23 -6.96 1.53
CA LEU A 72 -0.98 -7.60 1.91
C LEU A 72 -0.44 -7.01 3.23
N PRO A 73 0.25 -7.81 4.04
CA PRO A 73 0.90 -7.30 5.24
C PRO A 73 1.99 -6.27 4.89
N ALA A 74 2.13 -5.23 5.72
CA ALA A 74 3.09 -4.13 5.55
C ALA A 74 4.57 -4.51 5.81
N VAL A 75 4.93 -5.79 5.72
CA VAL A 75 6.22 -6.38 6.18
C VAL A 75 7.45 -6.06 5.32
N MET A 76 7.31 -5.36 4.19
CA MET A 76 8.47 -4.89 3.43
C MET A 76 8.99 -3.59 4.05
N SER A 77 10.30 -3.47 4.30
CA SER A 77 10.94 -2.20 4.67
C SER A 77 10.60 -1.14 3.61
N PRO A 78 9.66 -0.23 3.89
CA PRO A 78 9.19 0.73 2.90
C PRO A 78 10.25 1.81 2.69
N PRO A 79 10.24 2.52 1.54
CA PRO A 79 11.08 3.70 1.36
C PRO A 79 10.89 4.70 2.51
N GLU A 80 11.97 5.41 2.86
CA GLU A 80 11.92 6.49 3.84
C GLU A 80 11.04 7.63 3.31
N VAL A 81 10.18 8.17 4.17
CA VAL A 81 9.11 9.11 3.77
C VAL A 81 9.30 10.43 4.50
N ILE A 82 9.46 11.52 3.73
CA ILE A 82 9.54 12.88 4.27
C ILE A 82 8.50 13.75 3.55
N GLY A 83 7.56 14.32 4.31
CA GLY A 83 6.57 15.28 3.80
C GLY A 83 5.38 14.65 3.05
N GLU A 84 5.63 13.93 1.95
CA GLU A 84 4.59 13.37 1.07
C GLU A 84 4.51 11.84 1.18
N PRO A 85 3.36 11.20 0.89
CA PRO A 85 3.28 9.74 0.87
C PRO A 85 4.24 9.13 -0.16
N ALA A 86 5.01 8.15 0.26
CA ALA A 86 5.80 7.33 -0.64
C ALA A 86 4.93 6.21 -1.22
N VAL A 87 5.06 5.96 -2.52
CA VAL A 87 4.29 4.94 -3.24
C VAL A 87 5.24 4.13 -4.11
N TRP A 88 4.94 2.84 -4.29
CA TRP A 88 5.79 1.94 -5.07
C TRP A 88 4.98 0.82 -5.72
N LEU A 89 5.57 0.23 -6.76
CA LEU A 89 5.10 -0.97 -7.46
C LEU A 89 6.14 -2.08 -7.29
N GLU A 90 5.69 -3.30 -7.02
CA GLU A 90 6.53 -4.49 -6.83
C GLU A 90 6.47 -5.38 -8.06
N ARG A 91 6.76 -4.79 -9.23
CA ARG A 91 6.72 -5.50 -10.50
C ARG A 91 7.88 -6.50 -10.57
N ALA A 92 7.55 -7.79 -10.74
CA ALA A 92 8.52 -8.80 -11.10
C ALA A 92 8.77 -8.74 -12.62
N GLY A 93 9.90 -8.17 -13.04
CA GLY A 93 10.29 -8.08 -14.45
C GLY A 93 10.61 -6.66 -14.92
N ALA A 94 10.57 -6.45 -16.25
CA ALA A 94 10.82 -5.14 -16.84
C ALA A 94 9.71 -4.14 -16.44
N ALA A 95 10.10 -2.89 -16.18
CA ALA A 95 9.17 -1.81 -15.96
C ALA A 95 8.28 -1.59 -17.19
N HIS A 96 7.00 -1.34 -16.96
CA HIS A 96 6.09 -0.92 -18.02
C HIS A 96 6.32 0.57 -18.34
N ALA A 97 6.14 0.97 -19.60
CA ALA A 97 6.35 2.36 -20.02
C ALA A 97 5.50 3.39 -19.25
N LEU A 98 4.35 2.96 -18.75
CA LEU A 98 3.40 3.77 -17.99
C LEU A 98 3.57 3.69 -16.47
N ASP A 99 4.49 2.86 -15.95
CA ASP A 99 4.68 2.69 -14.50
C ASP A 99 5.03 4.02 -13.82
N ALA A 100 5.86 4.85 -14.46
CA ALA A 100 6.24 6.16 -13.93
C ALA A 100 5.02 7.09 -13.81
N VAL A 101 4.14 7.09 -14.81
CA VAL A 101 2.91 7.90 -14.81
C VAL A 101 1.94 7.39 -13.74
N LEU A 102 1.79 6.07 -13.60
CA LEU A 102 0.93 5.46 -12.60
C LEU A 102 1.40 5.82 -11.18
N VAL A 103 2.70 5.69 -10.90
CA VAL A 103 3.30 6.06 -9.61
C VAL A 103 3.09 7.54 -9.29
N ASP A 104 3.26 8.42 -10.28
CA ASP A 104 3.03 9.87 -10.11
C ASP A 104 1.57 10.18 -9.77
N ARG A 105 0.63 9.61 -10.55
CA ARG A 105 -0.81 9.82 -10.35
C ARG A 105 -1.30 9.24 -9.03
N LEU A 106 -0.83 8.04 -8.66
CA LEU A 106 -1.11 7.44 -7.37
C LEU A 106 -0.65 8.35 -6.22
N ARG A 107 0.59 8.86 -6.26
CA ARG A 107 1.08 9.80 -5.24
C ARG A 107 0.24 11.06 -5.18
N HIS A 108 -0.16 11.61 -6.32
CA HIS A 108 -1.02 12.78 -6.38
C HIS A 108 -2.39 12.54 -5.72
N CYS A 109 -3.10 11.48 -6.08
CA CYS A 109 -4.38 11.13 -5.48
C CYS A 109 -4.28 10.96 -3.96
N LEU A 110 -3.24 10.26 -3.48
CA LEU A 110 -3.06 10.06 -2.03
C LEU A 110 -2.75 11.36 -1.27
N ARG A 111 -2.08 12.33 -1.90
CA ARG A 111 -1.91 13.67 -1.31
C ARG A 111 -3.24 14.39 -1.19
N VAL A 112 -4.07 14.33 -2.23
CA VAL A 112 -5.39 14.98 -2.21
C VAL A 112 -6.30 14.34 -1.17
N VAL A 113 -6.33 13.01 -1.08
CA VAL A 113 -7.07 12.27 -0.04
C VAL A 113 -6.59 12.64 1.37
N ALA A 114 -5.27 12.75 1.59
CA ALA A 114 -4.72 13.15 2.88
C ALA A 114 -5.13 14.58 3.29
N VAL A 115 -5.14 15.53 2.35
CA VAL A 115 -5.59 16.90 2.60
C VAL A 115 -7.09 16.95 2.90
N ARG A 116 -7.91 16.16 2.19
CA ARG A 116 -9.36 16.07 2.46
C ARG A 116 -9.64 15.51 3.86
N GLY A 117 -8.93 14.46 4.26
CA GLY A 117 -9.04 13.86 5.58
C GLY A 117 -8.67 14.82 6.71
N SER A 118 -7.70 15.72 6.51
CA SER A 118 -7.29 16.69 7.54
C SER A 118 -8.25 17.88 7.68
N VAL A 119 -9.01 18.23 6.62
CA VAL A 119 -10.00 19.32 6.64
C VAL A 119 -11.33 18.89 7.30
N ALA A 120 -11.63 17.59 7.33
CA ALA A 120 -12.91 17.04 7.80
C ALA A 120 -13.00 16.76 9.32
N GLY A 121 -12.13 17.32 10.17
CA GLY A 121 -12.08 16.97 11.60
C GLY A 121 -13.38 17.27 12.39
N PRO A 122 -13.51 16.88 13.67
CA PRO A 122 -13.10 15.65 14.35
C PRO A 122 -14.34 14.90 14.86
N THR A 123 -14.79 13.87 14.14
CA THR A 123 -15.56 12.77 14.75
C THR A 123 -14.65 11.55 14.91
N GLY A 124 -13.79 11.64 15.92
CA GLY A 124 -13.39 10.50 16.74
C GLY A 124 -12.34 9.52 16.19
N LEU A 125 -11.21 9.98 15.63
CA LEU A 125 -9.93 9.26 15.68
C LEU A 125 -8.71 10.10 15.22
N ASP A 126 -8.51 11.32 15.73
CA ASP A 126 -7.32 12.10 15.33
C ASP A 126 -6.78 12.98 16.47
N ASP A 127 -6.10 12.34 17.42
CA ASP A 127 -5.07 13.00 18.22
C ASP A 127 -3.69 12.48 17.75
N PRO A 128 -2.83 13.32 17.14
CA PRO A 128 -1.52 12.92 16.64
C PRO A 128 -0.51 12.58 17.75
N ALA A 129 -0.84 12.79 19.02
CA ALA A 129 -0.08 12.29 20.17
C ALA A 129 -0.65 10.97 20.76
N LEU A 130 -1.78 10.47 20.24
CA LEU A 130 -2.52 9.33 20.78
C LEU A 130 -2.75 8.19 19.77
N LEU A 131 -1.80 7.92 18.87
CA LEU A 131 -1.79 6.72 18.02
C LEU A 131 -0.85 5.64 18.58
N GLU A 132 -1.00 5.33 19.87
CA GLU A 132 -0.76 3.96 20.36
C GLU A 132 -2.12 3.35 20.66
N VAL A 133 -2.63 2.45 19.80
CA VAL A 133 -3.41 1.23 20.11
C VAL A 133 -3.98 0.59 18.82
N VAL A 134 -3.35 -0.54 18.45
CA VAL A 134 -3.94 -1.82 18.02
C VAL A 134 -5.03 -1.82 16.92
N LEU A 135 -4.61 -1.96 15.65
CA LEU A 135 -5.44 -2.60 14.61
C LEU A 135 -5.09 -4.09 14.50
N CYS A 136 -5.63 -4.87 15.43
CA CYS A 136 -5.71 -6.32 15.32
C CYS A 136 -7.11 -6.78 15.70
N ARG A 137 -8.01 -6.91 14.71
CA ARG A 137 -9.25 -7.71 14.76
C ARG A 137 -9.83 -7.77 13.34
N ARG A 138 -9.79 -8.92 12.65
CA ARG A 138 -10.76 -10.00 12.89
C ARG A 138 -10.26 -11.37 12.43
N HIS A 139 -10.64 -12.35 13.24
CA HIS A 139 -10.18 -13.73 13.38
C HIS A 139 -10.90 -14.72 12.44
N ARG A 140 -10.25 -15.81 12.00
CA ARG A 140 -10.84 -17.17 11.84
C ARG A 140 -9.78 -18.26 11.58
N GLY A 141 -9.67 -19.22 12.49
CA GLY A 141 -9.01 -20.51 12.23
C GLY A 141 -8.56 -21.17 13.52
N ARG A 142 -9.35 -22.12 14.02
CA ARG A 142 -9.05 -22.94 15.21
C ARG A 142 -7.84 -23.84 14.90
N LEU A 143 -6.82 -23.81 15.75
CA LEU A 143 -5.92 -24.96 15.91
C LEU A 143 -5.74 -25.23 17.41
N SER A 144 -6.38 -26.32 17.83
CA SER A 144 -6.24 -26.94 19.12
C SER A 144 -4.88 -27.63 19.20
N GLY A 145 -4.13 -27.40 20.29
CA GLY A 145 -3.11 -28.36 20.71
C GLY A 145 -1.84 -27.77 21.33
N ARG A 146 -1.87 -27.65 22.66
CA ARG A 146 -0.77 -27.95 23.59
C ARG A 146 0.56 -27.17 23.49
N LEU A 147 0.77 -26.30 24.48
CA LEU A 147 2.06 -26.00 25.13
C LEU A 147 2.64 -27.29 25.78
N PRO A 148 3.97 -27.43 26.04
CA PRO A 148 4.70 -26.42 26.84
C PRO A 148 6.23 -26.24 26.63
N ALA A 149 6.71 -25.23 27.39
CA ALA A 149 7.95 -25.17 28.16
C ALA A 149 9.26 -24.63 27.54
N ALA A 150 9.80 -23.69 28.31
CA ALA A 150 11.09 -23.01 28.20
C ALA A 150 12.29 -23.95 28.30
N THR A 151 13.42 -23.55 27.72
CA THR A 151 14.77 -23.80 28.26
C THR A 151 15.76 -22.77 27.72
N ALA A 152 16.38 -22.03 28.64
CA ALA A 152 17.56 -21.21 28.42
C ALA A 152 18.80 -22.11 28.29
N VAL A 153 19.70 -21.82 27.35
CA VAL A 153 21.08 -22.33 27.38
C VAL A 153 22.04 -21.20 27.06
N ALA A 154 22.75 -20.76 28.10
CA ALA A 154 24.02 -20.06 27.99
C ALA A 154 25.11 -21.03 27.51
N ARG A 155 26.02 -20.57 26.64
CA ARG A 155 27.36 -21.17 26.53
C ARG A 155 28.45 -20.11 26.62
N ARG A 156 29.34 -20.39 27.57
CA ARG A 156 30.55 -19.66 27.97
C ARG A 156 31.70 -19.94 26.99
N ARG A 157 32.46 -18.88 26.71
CA ARG A 157 33.94 -18.74 26.63
C ARG A 157 34.79 -19.95 26.21
N GLY A 158 35.56 -19.76 25.13
CA GLY A 158 36.83 -20.43 24.89
C GLY A 158 37.93 -19.38 24.68
N ARG A 159 38.83 -19.26 25.66
CA ARG A 159 40.06 -18.46 25.67
C ARG A 159 41.19 -19.40 25.25
N THR A 160 42.01 -19.03 24.26
CA THR A 160 43.39 -19.51 24.17
C THR A 160 44.27 -18.40 23.62
N ASP A 161 45.23 -18.06 24.47
CA ASP A 161 46.37 -17.16 24.32
C ASP A 161 47.60 -18.01 23.88
N ARG A 162 48.68 -17.34 23.49
CA ARG A 162 49.99 -17.79 22.93
C ARG A 162 50.08 -17.63 21.40
N ARG A 163 51.06 -16.92 20.86
CA ARG A 163 52.45 -16.70 21.31
C ARG A 163 52.98 -15.37 20.78
#